data_AF-A0A060BUQ6-F1
#
_entry.id   AF-A0A060BUQ6-F1
#
_cell.length_a   1.000
_cell.length_b   1.000
_cell.length_c   1.000
_cell.angle_alpha   90.00
_cell.angle_beta   90.00
_cell.angle_gamma   90.00
#
_symmetry.space_group_name_H-M   'P 1'
#
loop_
_entity.id
_entity.type
_entity.pdbx_description
1 polymer ?
#
loop_
_entity_poly.entity_id
_entity_poly.type
_entity_poly.pdbx_seq_one_letter_code
_entity_poly.pdbx_strand_id
1 'polypeptide(L)'
;NESNFPIDSFPLAKSALTCGNYALASDVIRNYALVKNGGFYLDTDMELIKPLDSLLAYDAALCYESDHWLNSAFLAGIPNHPIYRVP
;
A
#
# COMPACT_ATOMS: atom_id res chain seq x y z
N ASN A 1 -0.42 12.92 13.56
CA ASN A 1 0.27 12.81 12.25
C ASN A 1 -0.70 12.29 11.19
N GLU A 2 -1.84 12.97 11.00
CA GLU A 2 -2.99 12.44 10.24
C GLU A 2 -3.46 13.39 9.13
N SER A 3 -2.78 14.53 8.96
CA SER A 3 -3.14 15.57 7.99
C SER A 3 -2.71 15.25 6.55
N ASN A 4 -1.95 14.17 6.35
CA ASN A 4 -1.39 13.78 5.05
C ASN A 4 -2.28 12.80 4.26
N PHE A 5 -3.37 12.31 4.86
CA PHE A 5 -4.38 11.47 4.21
C PHE A 5 -5.72 12.21 4.17
N PRO A 6 -6.33 12.44 2.98
CA PRO A 6 -7.57 13.17 2.85
C PRO A 6 -8.77 12.27 3.22
N ILE A 7 -8.93 11.97 4.50
CA ILE A 7 -9.88 10.99 5.04
C ILE A 7 -11.33 11.18 4.54
N ASP A 8 -11.76 12.43 4.35
CA ASP A 8 -13.10 12.75 3.89
C ASP A 8 -13.36 12.35 2.43
N SER A 9 -12.31 12.13 1.63
CA SER A 9 -12.40 11.60 0.26
C SER A 9 -12.47 10.06 0.21
N PHE A 10 -12.30 9.37 1.35
CA PHE A 10 -12.26 7.91 1.42
C PHE A 10 -13.25 7.38 2.47
N PRO A 11 -14.55 7.26 2.11
CA PRO A 11 -15.60 6.82 3.03
C PRO A 11 -15.32 5.45 3.68
N LEU A 12 -14.71 4.52 2.94
CA LEU A 12 -14.33 3.20 3.46
C LEU A 12 -13.28 3.30 4.57
N ALA A 13 -12.22 4.08 4.36
CA ALA A 13 -11.19 4.33 5.38
C ALA A 13 -11.79 5.04 6.60
N LYS A 14 -12.63 6.06 6.37
CA LYS A 14 -13.31 6.80 7.44
C LYS A 14 -14.19 5.91 8.30
N SER A 15 -14.99 5.05 7.68
CA SER A 15 -15.83 4.09 8.40
C SER A 15 -14.98 3.06 9.15
N ALA A 16 -13.92 2.54 8.51
CA ALA A 16 -13.03 1.56 9.14
C ALA A 16 -12.36 2.14 10.40
N LEU A 17 -11.82 3.36 10.33
CA LEU A 17 -11.24 4.04 11.49
C LEU A 17 -12.28 4.30 12.60
N THR A 18 -13.49 4.74 12.24
CA THR A 18 -14.57 5.00 13.21
C THR A 18 -14.98 3.73 13.97
N CYS A 19 -14.92 2.57 13.30
CA CYS A 19 -15.21 1.26 13.91
C CYS A 19 -13.99 0.61 14.57
N GLY A 20 -12.82 1.27 14.59
CA GLY A 20 -11.56 0.69 15.10
C GLY A 20 -10.99 -0.45 14.25
N ASN A 21 -11.46 -0.62 13.01
CA ASN A 21 -10.92 -1.59 12.06
C ASN A 21 -9.69 -1.01 11.34
N TYR A 22 -8.56 -1.00 12.05
CA TYR A 22 -7.32 -0.40 11.55
C TYR A 22 -6.70 -1.15 10.37
N ALA A 23 -6.93 -2.46 10.27
CA ALA A 23 -6.44 -3.28 9.14
C ALA A 23 -7.10 -2.85 7.82
N LEU A 24 -8.43 -2.70 7.81
CA LEU A 24 -9.13 -2.21 6.62
C LEU A 24 -8.78 -0.74 6.32
N ALA A 25 -8.60 0.08 7.35
CA ALA A 25 -8.19 1.46 7.14
C ALA A 25 -6.81 1.55 6.49
N SER A 26 -5.84 0.74 6.94
CA SER A 26 -4.48 0.73 6.38
C SER A 26 -4.44 0.23 4.95
N ASP A 27 -5.31 -0.69 4.54
CA ASP A 27 -5.42 -1.14 3.14
C ASP A 27 -5.78 0.01 2.18
N VAL A 28 -6.70 0.89 2.58
CA VAL A 28 -7.07 2.05 1.75
C VAL A 28 -5.97 3.11 1.78
N ILE A 29 -5.43 3.40 2.96
CA ILE A 29 -4.41 4.44 3.15
C ILE A 29 -3.11 4.08 2.43
N ARG A 30 -2.66 2.81 2.50
CA ARG A 30 -1.44 2.36 1.81
C ARG A 30 -1.55 2.49 0.30
N ASN A 31 -2.70 2.12 -0.27
CA ASN A 31 -2.93 2.23 -1.70
C ASN A 31 -2.90 3.70 -2.14
N TYR A 32 -3.57 4.60 -1.42
CA TYR A 32 -3.49 6.05 -1.68
C TYR A 32 -2.05 6.57 -1.64
N ALA A 33 -1.29 6.20 -0.61
CA ALA A 33 0.08 6.63 -0.46
C ALA A 33 0.96 6.15 -1.64
N LEU A 34 0.81 4.89 -2.04
CA LEU A 34 1.56 4.29 -3.15
C LEU A 34 1.17 4.90 -4.50
N VAL A 35 -0.12 5.11 -4.77
CA VAL A 35 -0.58 5.74 -6.02
C VAL A 35 -0.07 7.18 -6.12
N LYS A 36 -0.13 7.94 -5.02
CA LYS A 36 0.28 9.34 -4.99
C LYS A 36 1.79 9.54 -5.10
N ASN A 37 2.56 8.74 -4.35
CA ASN A 37 4.00 8.99 -4.16
C ASN A 37 4.90 7.96 -4.85
N GLY A 38 4.35 6.81 -5.26
CA GLY A 38 5.13 5.64 -5.65
C GLY A 38 5.99 5.11 -4.49
N GLY A 39 7.09 4.45 -4.85
CA GLY A 39 8.08 3.92 -3.91
C GLY A 39 7.72 2.52 -3.43
N PHE A 40 8.14 2.21 -2.20
CA PHE A 40 7.93 0.93 -1.55
C PHE A 40 7.01 1.12 -0.33
N TYR A 41 5.99 0.29 -0.22
CA TYR A 41 5.19 0.12 0.98
C TYR A 41 5.51 -1.24 1.59
N LEU A 42 5.72 -1.24 2.91
CA LEU A 42 5.94 -2.44 3.72
C LEU A 42 5.07 -2.31 4.97
N ASP A 43 4.46 -3.42 5.39
CA ASP A 43 3.86 -3.50 6.72
C ASP A 43 4.95 -3.35 7.80
N THR A 44 4.57 -2.78 8.95
CA THR A 44 5.52 -2.37 9.99
C THR A 44 6.19 -3.53 10.72
N ASP A 45 5.69 -4.74 10.54
CA ASP A 45 6.19 -5.99 11.10
C ASP A 45 7.07 -6.77 10.11
N MET A 46 7.36 -6.22 8.92
CA MET A 46 8.31 -6.82 7.98
C MET A 46 9.76 -6.47 8.31
N GLU A 47 10.64 -7.48 8.27
CA GLU A 47 12.08 -7.31 8.37
C GLU A 47 12.74 -7.24 6.99
N LEU A 48 13.53 -6.19 6.74
CA LEU A 48 14.31 -6.07 5.52
C LEU A 48 15.68 -6.72 5.68
N ILE A 49 15.87 -7.91 5.10
CA ILE A 49 17.13 -8.66 5.19
C ILE A 49 18.15 -8.31 4.08
N LYS A 50 17.73 -7.59 3.03
CA LYS A 50 18.56 -7.18 1.88
C LYS A 50 18.07 -5.85 1.29
N PRO A 51 18.94 -5.07 0.63
CA PRO A 51 18.50 -3.85 -0.06
C PRO A 51 17.47 -4.14 -1.16
N LEU A 52 16.55 -3.19 -1.40
CA LEU A 52 15.47 -3.31 -2.39
C LEU A 52 15.88 -2.84 -3.80
N ASP A 53 17.12 -2.39 -3.98
CA ASP A 53 17.63 -1.74 -5.21
C ASP A 53 17.37 -2.55 -6.48
N SER A 54 17.43 -3.88 -6.40
CA SER A 54 17.14 -4.75 -7.56
C SER A 54 15.70 -4.63 -8.07
N LEU A 55 14.77 -4.19 -7.23
CA LEU A 55 13.36 -3.99 -7.61
C LEU A 55 13.15 -2.65 -8.33
N LEU A 56 14.10 -1.71 -8.26
CA LEU A 56 14.02 -0.42 -8.98
C LEU A 56 14.08 -0.57 -10.50
N ALA A 57 14.41 -1.77 -11.01
CA ALA A 57 14.37 -2.09 -12.43
C ALA A 57 12.95 -2.28 -12.98
N TYR A 58 11.92 -2.30 -12.13
CA TYR A 58 10.53 -2.55 -12.52
C TYR A 58 9.63 -1.37 -12.14
N ASP A 59 8.63 -1.09 -12.97
CA ASP A 59 7.65 -0.01 -12.71
C ASP A 59 6.68 -0.36 -11.57
N ALA A 60 6.50 -1.66 -11.27
CA ALA A 60 5.76 -2.15 -10.12
C ALA A 60 6.24 -3.54 -9.69
N ALA A 61 6.06 -3.87 -8.41
CA ALA A 61 6.28 -5.19 -7.86
C ALA A 61 5.25 -5.54 -6.77
N LEU A 62 4.81 -6.79 -6.74
CA LEU A 62 3.92 -7.36 -5.74
C LEU A 62 4.50 -8.68 -5.24
N CYS A 63 4.10 -9.09 -4.05
CA CYS A 63 4.53 -10.34 -3.43
C CYS A 63 3.40 -11.36 -3.38
N TYR A 64 3.74 -12.62 -3.60
CA TYR A 64 2.87 -13.75 -3.27
C TYR A 64 3.00 -14.08 -1.77
N GLU A 65 1.88 -14.23 -1.06
CA GLU A 65 1.85 -14.86 0.28
C GLU A 65 1.75 -16.39 0.21
N SER A 66 1.31 -16.92 -0.92
CA SER A 66 1.23 -18.36 -1.19
C SER A 66 1.22 -18.61 -2.71
N ASP A 67 1.16 -19.87 -3.13
CA ASP A 67 1.23 -20.27 -4.54
C ASP A 67 0.22 -19.57 -5.46
N HIS A 68 -0.90 -19.08 -4.90
CA HIS A 68 -2.00 -18.51 -5.67
C HIS A 68 -2.49 -17.15 -5.18
N TRP A 69 -1.97 -16.65 -4.04
CA TRP A 69 -2.46 -15.42 -3.43
C TRP A 69 -1.37 -14.36 -3.36
N LEU A 70 -1.69 -13.17 -3.87
CA LEU A 70 -0.88 -11.97 -3.70
C LEU A 70 -1.20 -11.36 -2.34
N ASN A 71 -0.19 -10.81 -1.66
CA ASN A 71 -0.40 -10.01 -0.47
C ASN A 71 -0.26 -8.51 -0.76
N SER A 72 -0.81 -7.71 0.15
CA SER A 72 -0.67 -6.25 0.18
C SER A 72 0.39 -5.78 1.20
N ALA A 73 1.04 -6.71 1.90
CA ALA A 73 2.04 -6.43 2.93
C ALA A 73 3.34 -5.85 2.35
N PHE A 74 3.65 -6.17 1.09
CA PHE A 74 4.68 -5.50 0.32
C PHE A 74 4.11 -5.06 -1.04
N LEU A 75 4.25 -3.77 -1.35
CA LEU A 75 3.88 -3.23 -2.66
C LEU A 75 4.97 -2.25 -3.11
N ALA A 76 5.32 -2.27 -4.39
CA ALA A 76 6.23 -1.29 -4.97
C ALA A 76 5.69 -0.76 -6.29
N GLY A 77 5.89 0.52 -6.57
CA GLY A 77 5.68 1.00 -7.93
C GLY A 77 5.93 2.48 -8.11
N ILE A 78 5.95 2.89 -9.37
CA ILE A 78 6.01 4.30 -9.74
C ILE A 78 4.67 5.00 -9.39
N PRO A 79 4.69 6.32 -9.17
CA PRO A 79 3.46 7.09 -8.98
C PRO A 79 2.46 6.82 -10.12
N ASN A 80 1.18 6.66 -9.77
CA ASN A 80 0.08 6.39 -10.70
C ASN A 80 0.20 5.12 -11.56
N HIS A 81 1.01 4.13 -11.16
CA HIS A 81 1.08 2.86 -11.89
C HIS A 81 -0.31 2.21 -12.04
N PRO A 82 -0.70 1.72 -13.25
CA PRO A 82 -2.05 1.24 -13.53
C PRO A 82 -2.59 0.15 -12.61
N ILE A 83 -1.73 -0.74 -12.12
CA ILE A 83 -2.15 -1.89 -11.27
C ILE A 83 -2.73 -1.47 -9.92
N TYR A 84 -2.34 -0.30 -9.41
CA TYR A 84 -2.77 0.20 -8.10
C TYR A 84 -3.95 1.17 -8.19
N ARG A 85 -4.34 1.56 -9.41
CA ARG A 85 -5.48 2.44 -9.62
C ARG A 85 -6.76 1.64 -9.43
N VAL A 86 -7.63 2.15 -8.57
CA VAL A 86 -9.00 1.69 -8.49
C VAL A 86 -9.74 2.31 -9.68
N PRO A 87 -10.47 1.51 -10.50
CA PRO A 87 -11.21 2.02 -11.65
C PRO A 87 -12.31 3.01 -11.28
#